data_AF-A0A523WPL7-F1
#
_entry.id   AF-A0A523WPL7-F1
#
_cell.length_a   1.000
_cell.length_b   1.000
_cell.length_c   1.000
_cell.angle_alpha   90.00
_cell.angle_beta   90.00
_cell.angle_gamma   90.00
#
_symmetry.space_group_name_H-M   'P 1'
#
loop_
_entity.id
_entity.type
_entity.pdbx_description
1 polymer ?
#
loop_
_entity_poly.entity_id
_entity_poly.type
_entity_poly.pdbx_seq_one_letter_code
_entity_poly.pdbx_strand_id
1 'polypeptide(L)'
;MEKNVTVLGILFIAYSAIGLATGLLVFFVLFGAGTIAELSPGAAAPVDVLPILITIGSFICGFFVVSSIPGIVAGIGLLKFRSWARILTLVLSIIYLLEVPLGTALGVYGLWVLFNQEAVKLFTATAPSKRATPPSQ
;
A
#
# COMPACT_ATOMS: atom_id res chain seq x y z
N MET A 1 -9.06 19.08 -10.31
CA MET A 1 -8.24 17.86 -10.51
C MET A 1 -7.38 17.47 -9.33
N GLU A 2 -6.90 18.42 -8.51
CA GLU A 2 -6.16 18.11 -7.27
C GLU A 2 -6.92 17.14 -6.35
N LYS A 3 -8.24 17.33 -6.21
CA LYS A 3 -9.12 16.42 -5.45
C LYS A 3 -9.03 14.95 -5.90
N ASN A 4 -8.93 14.66 -7.20
CA ASN A 4 -8.89 13.27 -7.69
C ASN A 4 -7.57 12.58 -7.34
N VAL A 5 -6.47 13.34 -7.38
CA VAL A 5 -5.14 12.87 -6.96
C VAL A 5 -5.09 12.64 -5.45
N THR A 6 -5.68 13.56 -4.67
CA THR A 6 -5.81 13.41 -3.21
C THR A 6 -6.68 12.20 -2.84
N VAL A 7 -7.82 12.01 -3.52
CA VAL A 7 -8.70 10.86 -3.31
C VAL A 7 -7.97 9.55 -3.62
N LEU A 8 -7.20 9.48 -4.71
CA LEU A 8 -6.42 8.29 -5.05
C LEU A 8 -5.34 8.00 -4.00
N GLY A 9 -4.64 9.03 -3.50
CA GLY A 9 -3.65 8.89 -2.44
C GLY A 9 -4.27 8.36 -1.14
N ILE A 10 -5.44 8.88 -0.76
CA ILE A 10 -6.21 8.40 0.40
C ILE A 10 -6.66 6.95 0.17
N LEU A 11 -7.10 6.59 -1.03
CA LEU A 11 -7.53 5.23 -1.36
C LEU A 11 -6.39 4.22 -1.18
N PHE A 12 -5.18 4.57 -1.64
CA PHE A 12 -3.98 3.76 -1.46
C PHE A 12 -3.60 3.58 0.01
N ILE A 13 -3.68 4.66 0.80
CA ILE A 13 -3.41 4.61 2.24
C ILE A 13 -4.47 3.75 2.95
N ALA A 14 -5.75 3.96 2.62
CA ALA A 14 -6.86 3.20 3.20
C ALA A 14 -6.73 1.71 2.89
N TYR A 15 -6.42 1.35 1.64
CA TYR A 15 -6.23 -0.05 1.24
C TYR A 15 -5.02 -0.69 1.93
N SER A 16 -3.89 0.02 2.01
CA SER A 16 -2.69 -0.47 2.72
C SER A 16 -2.93 -0.60 4.22
N ALA A 17 -3.75 0.27 4.81
CA ALA A 17 -4.16 0.20 6.20
C ALA A 17 -5.10 -0.99 6.46
N ILE A 18 -6.03 -1.27 5.56
CA ILE A 18 -6.88 -2.47 5.62
C ILE A 18 -6.01 -3.72 5.51
N GLY A 19 -5.07 -3.79 4.57
CA GLY A 19 -4.15 -4.91 4.44
C GLY A 19 -3.33 -5.15 5.71
N LEU A 20 -2.81 -4.09 6.33
CA LEU A 20 -2.12 -4.18 7.63
C LEU A 20 -3.04 -4.69 8.74
N ALA A 21 -4.27 -4.17 8.81
CA ALA A 21 -5.25 -4.60 9.79
C ALA A 21 -5.63 -6.07 9.60
N THR A 22 -5.80 -6.53 8.37
CA THR A 22 -6.06 -7.95 8.04
C THR A 22 -4.88 -8.83 8.44
N GLY A 23 -3.64 -8.43 8.11
CA GLY A 23 -2.44 -9.17 8.51
C GLY A 23 -2.30 -9.28 10.03
N LEU A 24 -2.56 -8.21 10.76
CA LEU A 24 -2.59 -8.21 12.23
C LEU A 24 -3.71 -9.08 12.77
N LEU A 25 -4.92 -9.00 12.21
CA LEU A 25 -6.06 -9.81 12.65
C LEU A 25 -5.75 -11.30 12.50
N VAL A 26 -5.22 -11.73 11.34
CA VAL A 26 -4.82 -13.11 11.11
C VAL A 26 -3.74 -13.55 12.10
N PHE A 27 -2.74 -12.69 12.35
CA PHE A 27 -1.72 -12.97 13.35
C PHE A 27 -2.30 -13.17 14.76
N PHE A 28 -3.19 -12.27 15.20
CA PHE A 28 -3.86 -12.37 16.50
C PHE A 28 -4.74 -13.61 16.63
N VAL A 29 -5.45 -13.98 15.56
CA VAL A 29 -6.29 -15.19 15.54
C VAL A 29 -5.43 -16.45 15.63
N LEU A 30 -4.35 -16.55 14.85
CA LEU A 30 -3.45 -17.70 14.89
C LEU A 30 -2.71 -17.81 16.22
N PHE A 31 -2.24 -16.67 16.75
CA PHE A 31 -1.60 -16.60 18.06
C PHE A 31 -2.57 -16.96 19.19
N GLY A 32 -3.79 -16.41 19.15
CA GLY A 32 -4.84 -16.72 20.11
C GLY A 32 -5.24 -18.20 20.07
N ALA A 33 -5.42 -18.77 18.88
CA ALA A 33 -5.70 -20.20 18.72
C ALA A 33 -4.56 -21.08 19.26
N GLY A 34 -3.30 -20.70 19.02
CA GLY A 34 -2.13 -21.42 19.55
C GLY A 34 -2.06 -21.40 21.07
N THR A 35 -2.29 -20.24 21.69
CA THR A 35 -2.24 -20.12 23.17
C THR A 35 -3.39 -20.83 23.86
N ILE A 36 -4.60 -20.81 23.29
CA ILE A 36 -5.76 -21.56 23.81
C ILE A 36 -5.53 -23.08 23.70
N ALA A 37 -4.89 -23.54 22.62
CA ALA A 37 -4.57 -24.95 22.43
C ALA A 37 -3.56 -25.49 23.46
N GLU A 38 -2.55 -24.69 23.83
CA GLU A 38 -1.57 -25.07 24.86
C GLU A 38 -2.15 -25.07 26.28
N LEU A 39 -3.07 -24.15 26.58
CA LEU A 39 -3.71 -24.06 27.89
C LEU A 39 -4.81 -25.11 28.11
N SER A 40 -5.21 -25.85 27.08
CA SER A 40 -6.28 -26.85 27.14
C SER A 40 -5.75 -28.20 27.69
N PRO A 41 -6.11 -28.57 28.94
CA PRO A 41 -5.66 -29.82 29.54
C PRO A 41 -6.46 -30.97 28.91
N GLY A 42 -5.89 -31.63 27.89
CA GLY A 42 -6.54 -32.73 27.17
C GLY A 42 -6.23 -32.79 25.68
N ALA A 43 -5.66 -31.72 25.12
CA ALA A 43 -5.14 -31.75 23.75
C ALA A 43 -3.83 -32.56 23.72
N ALA A 44 -3.93 -33.86 23.45
CA ALA A 44 -2.81 -34.74 23.17
C ALA A 44 -2.20 -34.43 21.79
N ALA A 45 -1.76 -33.18 21.58
CA ALA A 45 -0.98 -32.82 20.41
C ALA A 45 0.46 -33.35 20.63
N PRO A 46 0.97 -34.26 19.78
CA PRO A 46 2.34 -34.79 19.92
C PRO A 46 3.43 -33.75 19.59
N VAL A 47 3.04 -32.53 19.23
CA VAL A 47 3.87 -31.50 18.60
C VAL A 47 3.46 -30.15 19.16
N ASP A 48 4.45 -29.34 19.56
CA ASP A 48 4.23 -27.96 20.01
C ASP A 48 3.61 -27.13 18.86
N VAL A 49 2.30 -26.89 18.94
CA VAL A 49 1.52 -26.26 17.86
C VAL A 49 1.76 -24.74 17.84
N LEU A 50 2.06 -24.14 18.99
CA LEU A 50 2.28 -22.70 19.14
C LEU A 50 3.45 -22.17 18.28
N PRO A 51 4.68 -22.72 18.33
CA PRO A 51 5.79 -22.20 17.52
C PRO A 51 5.52 -22.31 16.01
N ILE A 52 4.79 -23.35 15.58
CA ILE A 52 4.41 -23.53 14.17
C ILE A 52 3.41 -22.45 13.74
N LEU A 53 2.35 -22.22 14.54
CA LEU A 53 1.33 -21.19 14.28
C LEU A 53 1.93 -19.78 14.31
N ILE A 54 2.83 -19.49 15.27
CA ILE A 54 3.54 -18.21 15.34
C ILE A 54 4.42 -18.01 14.11
N THR A 55 5.17 -19.03 13.70
CA THR A 55 6.04 -18.93 12.53
C THR A 55 5.23 -18.61 11.27
N ILE A 56 4.17 -19.39 11.01
CA ILE A 56 3.29 -19.17 9.85
C ILE A 56 2.61 -17.79 9.92
N GLY A 57 2.08 -17.42 11.08
CA GLY A 57 1.45 -16.12 11.32
C GLY A 57 2.41 -14.96 11.09
N SER A 58 3.66 -15.06 11.58
CA SER A 58 4.69 -14.04 11.37
C SER A 58 5.11 -13.92 9.91
N PHE A 59 5.22 -15.04 9.18
CA PHE A 59 5.50 -15.00 7.74
C PHE A 59 4.39 -14.28 6.96
N ILE A 60 3.13 -14.60 7.24
CA ILE A 60 1.98 -13.95 6.60
C ILE A 60 1.92 -12.47 6.95
N CYS A 61 2.03 -12.13 8.24
CA CYS A 61 2.03 -10.75 8.71
C CYS A 61 3.18 -9.94 8.11
N GLY A 62 4.39 -10.51 8.08
CA GLY A 62 5.57 -9.91 7.46
C GLY A 62 5.36 -9.62 5.98
N PHE A 63 4.78 -10.57 5.22
CA PHE A 63 4.44 -10.37 3.81
C PHE A 63 3.46 -9.22 3.59
N PHE A 64 2.41 -9.12 4.42
CA PHE A 64 1.44 -8.02 4.37
C PHE A 64 2.09 -6.68 4.71
N VAL A 65 2.96 -6.62 5.73
CA VAL A 65 3.69 -5.41 6.11
C VAL A 65 4.58 -4.94 4.95
N VAL A 66 5.37 -5.84 4.38
CA VAL A 66 6.27 -5.52 3.26
C VAL A 66 5.49 -5.03 2.04
N SER A 67 4.32 -5.61 1.78
CA SER A 67 3.45 -5.20 0.67
C SER A 67 2.74 -3.86 0.93
N SER A 68 2.42 -3.52 2.20
CA SER A 68 1.78 -2.25 2.56
C SER A 68 2.73 -1.05 2.55
N ILE A 69 4.03 -1.23 2.80
CA ILE A 69 5.02 -0.14 2.76
C ILE A 69 4.98 0.63 1.42
N PRO A 70 5.13 -0.01 0.25
CA PRO A 70 5.11 0.71 -1.02
C PRO A 70 3.76 1.38 -1.29
N GLY A 71 2.64 0.82 -0.80
CA GLY A 71 1.31 1.42 -0.90
C GLY A 71 1.19 2.73 -0.11
N ILE A 72 1.71 2.75 1.12
CA ILE A 72 1.74 3.95 1.97
C ILE A 72 2.69 5.00 1.38
N VAL A 73 3.87 4.60 0.91
CA VAL A 73 4.84 5.50 0.28
C VAL A 73 4.28 6.12 -1.00
N ALA A 74 3.58 5.33 -1.82
CA ALA A 74 2.87 5.82 -3.01
C ALA A 74 1.81 6.88 -2.64
N GLY A 75 1.00 6.60 -1.62
CA GLY A 75 -0.04 7.52 -1.14
C GLY A 75 0.52 8.85 -0.62
N ILE A 76 1.57 8.79 0.22
CA ILE A 76 2.25 10.00 0.73
C ILE A 76 2.92 10.78 -0.41
N GLY A 77 3.53 10.09 -1.36
CA GLY A 77 4.15 10.70 -2.53
C GLY A 77 3.14 11.44 -3.42
N LEU A 78 1.94 10.89 -3.57
CA LEU A 78 0.83 11.51 -4.29
C LEU A 78 0.33 12.77 -3.60
N LEU A 79 0.16 12.73 -2.28
CA LEU A 79 -0.27 13.88 -1.48
C LEU A 79 0.74 15.03 -1.51
N LYS A 80 2.03 14.72 -1.70
CA LYS A 80 3.10 15.72 -1.84
C LYS A 80 3.35 16.18 -3.29
N PHE A 81 2.53 15.75 -4.25
CA PHE A 81 2.68 16.07 -5.68
C PHE A 81 4.13 15.92 -6.18
N ARG A 82 4.82 14.84 -5.78
CA ARG A 82 6.19 14.55 -6.25
C ARG A 82 6.16 13.77 -7.58
N SER A 83 7.02 14.14 -8.53
CA SER A 83 7.13 13.49 -9.85
C SER A 83 7.48 11.99 -9.79
N TRP A 84 8.27 11.58 -8.80
CA TRP A 84 8.58 10.16 -8.53
C TRP A 84 7.35 9.34 -8.11
N ALA A 85 6.42 9.95 -7.37
CA ALA A 85 5.22 9.25 -6.91
C ALA A 85 4.37 8.76 -8.07
N ARG A 86 4.41 9.46 -9.20
CA ARG A 86 3.69 9.08 -10.41
C ARG A 86 4.14 7.70 -10.94
N ILE A 87 5.45 7.48 -11.03
CA ILE A 87 6.00 6.22 -11.52
C ILE A 87 5.69 5.11 -10.53
N LEU A 88 5.85 5.38 -9.23
CA LEU A 88 5.56 4.40 -8.18
C LEU A 88 4.09 3.97 -8.20
N THR A 89 3.15 4.92 -8.23
CA THR A 89 1.71 4.63 -8.26
C THR A 89 1.27 3.95 -9.54
N LEU A 90 1.90 4.22 -10.69
CA LEU A 90 1.66 3.46 -11.93
C LEU A 90 2.03 1.99 -11.77
N VAL A 91 3.23 1.72 -11.26
CA VAL A 91 3.71 0.34 -11.03
C VAL A 91 2.80 -0.36 -10.03
N LEU A 92 2.46 0.28 -8.91
CA LEU A 92 1.54 -0.32 -7.94
C LEU A 92 0.12 -0.49 -8.49
N SER A 93 -0.37 0.39 -9.35
CA SER A 93 -1.70 0.23 -9.96
C SER A 93 -1.76 -1.01 -10.86
N ILE A 94 -0.67 -1.30 -11.57
CA ILE A 94 -0.54 -2.53 -12.38
C ILE A 94 -0.49 -3.77 -11.48
N ILE A 95 0.27 -3.71 -10.38
CA ILE A 95 0.34 -4.80 -9.40
C ILE A 95 -1.03 -5.06 -8.78
N TYR A 96 -1.73 -4.00 -8.34
CA TYR A 96 -3.07 -4.12 -7.78
C TYR A 96 -4.10 -4.56 -8.82
N LEU A 97 -3.88 -4.34 -10.12
CA LEU A 97 -4.78 -4.86 -11.15
C LEU A 97 -4.93 -6.38 -11.10
N LEU A 98 -3.89 -7.09 -10.64
CA LEU A 98 -3.86 -8.54 -10.47
C LEU A 98 -4.63 -9.02 -9.22
N GLU A 99 -4.89 -8.13 -8.27
CA GLU A 99 -5.64 -8.36 -7.03
C GLU A 99 -7.14 -8.08 -7.25
N VAL A 100 -7.89 -9.07 -7.74
CA VAL A 100 -9.35 -8.96 -7.92
C VAL A 100 -10.05 -9.32 -6.60
N PRO A 101 -11.07 -8.56 -6.11
CA PRO A 101 -11.81 -7.47 -6.78
C PRO A 101 -11.39 -6.04 -6.38
N LEU A 102 -10.80 -5.85 -5.20
CA LEU A 102 -10.53 -4.50 -4.67
C LEU A 102 -9.31 -3.85 -5.32
N GLY A 103 -8.24 -4.61 -5.54
CA GLY A 103 -7.03 -4.12 -6.20
C GLY A 103 -7.30 -3.70 -7.64
N THR A 104 -8.16 -4.43 -8.37
CA THR A 104 -8.51 -4.06 -9.75
C THR A 104 -9.24 -2.73 -9.82
N ALA A 105 -10.18 -2.46 -8.91
CA ALA A 105 -10.87 -1.17 -8.84
C ALA A 105 -9.88 -0.02 -8.54
N LEU A 106 -8.96 -0.24 -7.60
CA LEU A 106 -7.88 0.70 -7.27
C LEU A 106 -6.92 0.92 -8.45
N GLY A 107 -6.55 -0.15 -9.15
CA GLY A 107 -5.62 -0.12 -10.28
C GLY A 107 -6.23 0.63 -11.47
N VAL A 108 -7.48 0.34 -11.84
CA VAL A 108 -8.20 1.04 -12.91
C VAL A 108 -8.36 2.53 -12.57
N TYR A 109 -8.75 2.85 -11.33
CA TYR A 109 -8.90 4.24 -10.89
C TYR A 109 -7.55 4.97 -10.87
N GLY A 110 -6.48 4.28 -10.44
CA GLY A 110 -5.11 4.79 -10.46
C GLY A 110 -4.61 5.12 -11.86
N LEU A 111 -4.77 4.18 -12.79
CA LEU A 111 -4.46 4.37 -14.21
C LEU A 111 -5.25 5.54 -14.80
N TRP A 112 -6.56 5.62 -14.55
CA TRP A 112 -7.42 6.69 -15.07
C TRP A 112 -7.02 8.09 -14.57
N VAL A 113 -6.71 8.23 -13.27
CA VAL A 113 -6.30 9.51 -12.68
C VAL A 113 -4.89 9.91 -13.16
N LEU A 114 -3.94 8.98 -13.26
CA LEU A 114 -2.56 9.28 -13.68
C LEU A 114 -2.41 9.52 -15.19
N PHE A 115 -3.27 8.93 -16.03
CA PHE A 115 -3.30 9.19 -17.47
C PHE A 115 -3.88 10.55 -17.84
N ASN A 116 -4.60 11.20 -16.93
CA ASN A 116 -5.22 12.48 -17.21
C ASN A 116 -4.17 13.61 -17.32
N GLN A 117 -4.13 14.30 -18.46
CA GLN A 117 -3.07 15.25 -18.82
C GLN A 117 -3.00 16.50 -17.93
N GLU A 118 -4.04 16.80 -17.15
CA GLU A 118 -4.01 17.91 -16.19
C GLU A 118 -3.16 17.61 -14.94
N ALA A 119 -3.03 16.33 -14.53
CA ALA A 119 -2.08 15.95 -13.49
C ALA A 119 -0.63 16.26 -13.93
N VAL A 120 -0.33 16.05 -15.22
CA VAL A 120 0.99 16.32 -15.82
C VAL A 120 1.39 17.80 -15.67
N LYS A 121 0.44 18.73 -15.79
CA LYS A 121 0.68 20.16 -15.67
C LYS A 121 1.03 20.60 -14.24
N LEU A 122 0.42 19.98 -13.22
CA LEU A 122 0.73 20.25 -11.81
C LEU A 122 2.15 19.77 -11.42
N PHE A 123 2.59 18.61 -11.92
CA PHE A 123 3.95 18.12 -11.67
C PHE A 123 5.04 18.89 -12.45
N THR A 124 4.69 19.55 -13.55
CA THR A 124 5.63 20.31 -14.39
C THR A 124 5.82 21.74 -13.88
N ALA A 125 4.83 22.34 -13.21
CA ALA A 125 4.91 23.71 -12.69
C ALA A 125 5.91 23.92 -11.53
N THR A 126 6.34 22.85 -10.85
CA THR A 126 7.36 22.93 -9.78
C THR A 126 8.80 22.81 -10.31
N ALA A 127 9.00 22.55 -11.61
CA ALA A 127 10.33 22.68 -12.19
C ALA A 127 10.76 24.15 -12.07
N PRO A 128 11.88 24.45 -11.40
CA PRO A 128 12.30 25.83 -11.21
C PRO A 128 12.44 26.47 -12.58
N SER A 129 11.66 27.53 -12.81
CA SER A 129 11.78 28.41 -13.96
C SER A 129 13.27 28.70 -14.14
N LYS A 130 13.87 28.05 -15.13
CA LYS A 130 15.26 28.26 -15.51
C LYS A 130 15.32 29.71 -15.91
N ARG A 131 15.83 30.55 -14.99
CA ARG A 131 16.00 32.00 -15.08
C ARG A 131 15.99 32.46 -16.54
N ALA A 132 14.92 33.16 -16.93
CA ALA A 132 15.02 34.11 -18.01
C ALA A 132 16.07 35.13 -17.56
N THR A 133 17.31 34.89 -17.99
CA THR A 133 18.35 35.90 -17.93
C THR A 133 17.88 36.99 -18.90
N PRO A 134 17.68 38.24 -18.45
CA PRO A 134 17.32 39.30 -19.36
C PRO A 134 18.43 39.42 -20.41
N PRO A 135 18.10 39.70 -21.68
CA PRO A 135 19.12 39.96 -22.69
C PRO A 135 19.92 41.17 -22.24
N SER A 136 21.18 40.94 -21.87
CA SER A 136 22.18 41.98 -21.81
C SER A 136 22.62 42.24 -23.25
N GLN A 137 21.94 43.13 -23.96
CA GLN A 137 22.46 44.01 -25.03
C GLN A 137 21.45 45.14 -25.28
#